data_AF-A0A1Z8Y2H7-F1
#
_entry.id   AF-A0A1Z8Y2H7-F1
#
_cell.length_a   1.000
_cell.length_b   1.000
_cell.length_c   1.000
_cell.angle_alpha   90.00
_cell.angle_beta   90.00
_cell.angle_gamma   90.00
#
_symmetry.space_group_name_H-M   'P 1'
#
loop_
_entity.id
_entity.type
_entity.pdbx_description
1 polymer ?
#
loop_
_entity_poly.entity_id
_entity_poly.type
_entity_poly.pdbx_seq_one_letter_code
_entity_poly.pdbx_strand_id
1 'polypeptide(L)'
;MADTPEEIQKHLKLYWKVGYALLFCTGLTVAVTWVTDNIWVGLGIAAFKAGLVAVIFMHLNDEKPLIYKVLLYTVFFAIGMMFLTLLAMYDPIISPFNRK
;
A
#
# COMPACT_ATOMS: atom_id res chain seq x y z
N MET A 1 -1.10 6.40 31.80
CA MET A 1 -0.59 7.73 32.19
C MET A 1 -1.65 8.73 31.80
N ALA A 2 -1.85 9.79 32.57
CA ALA A 2 -2.84 10.82 32.23
C ALA A 2 -2.35 11.57 30.99
N ASP A 3 -2.84 11.19 29.81
CA ASP A 3 -2.59 11.94 28.59
C ASP A 3 -3.16 13.34 28.79
N THR A 4 -2.28 14.34 28.82
CA THR A 4 -2.70 15.73 28.92
C THR A 4 -3.56 16.06 27.69
N PRO A 5 -4.64 16.85 27.85
CA PRO A 5 -5.53 17.18 26.72
C PRO A 5 -4.78 17.75 25.50
N GLU A 6 -3.61 18.36 25.70
CA GLU A 6 -2.73 18.86 24.64
C GLU A 6 -2.14 17.76 23.74
N GLU A 7 -1.73 16.61 24.30
CA GLU A 7 -1.14 15.50 23.53
C GLU A 7 -2.19 14.86 22.61
N ILE A 8 -3.40 14.66 23.15
CA ILE A 8 -4.55 14.14 22.39
C ILE A 8 -4.89 15.07 21.22
N GLN A 9 -4.89 16.39 21.43
CA GLN A 9 -5.15 17.35 20.35
C GLN A 9 -4.10 17.33 19.24
N LYS A 10 -2.82 17.06 19.55
CA LYS A 10 -1.77 16.92 18.53
C LYS A 10 -2.00 15.68 17.66
N HIS A 11 -2.29 14.53 18.26
CA HIS A 11 -2.60 13.30 17.51
C HIS A 11 -3.85 13.46 16.65
N LEU A 12 -4.91 14.08 17.18
CA LEU A 12 -6.13 14.36 16.42
C LEU A 12 -5.86 15.27 15.21
N LYS A 13 -5.07 16.34 15.38
CA LYS A 13 -4.68 17.21 14.26
C LYS A 13 -3.85 16.46 13.21
N LEU A 14 -2.95 15.58 13.64
CA LEU A 14 -2.17 14.75 12.73
C LEU A 14 -3.09 13.83 11.91
N TYR A 15 -4.00 13.11 12.56
CA TYR A 15 -4.94 12.20 11.90
C TYR A 15 -5.85 12.92 10.90
N TRP A 16 -6.35 14.11 11.26
CA TRP A 16 -7.15 14.92 10.35
C TRP A 16 -6.36 15.39 9.12
N LYS A 17 -5.11 15.84 9.32
CA LYS A 17 -4.23 16.30 8.24
C LYS A 17 -3.91 15.16 7.26
N VAL A 18 -3.67 13.96 7.79
CA VAL A 18 -3.39 12.76 6.98
C VAL A 18 -4.67 12.22 6.33
N GLY A 19 -5.80 12.22 7.03
CA GLY A 19 -7.10 11.87 6.46
C GLY A 19 -7.43 12.71 5.22
N TYR A 20 -7.20 14.02 5.27
CA TYR A 20 -7.34 14.88 4.10
C TYR A 20 -6.35 14.55 2.98
N ALA A 21 -5.09 14.24 3.31
CA ALA A 21 -4.10 13.82 2.33
C ALA A 21 -4.50 12.51 1.60
N LEU A 22 -5.10 11.54 2.31
CA LEU A 22 -5.65 10.32 1.71
C LEU A 22 -6.82 10.62 0.79
N LEU A 23 -7.75 11.47 1.24
CA LEU A 23 -8.92 11.87 0.46
C LEU A 23 -8.49 12.57 -0.83
N PHE A 24 -7.50 13.46 -0.74
CA PHE A 24 -6.87 14.11 -1.88
C PHE A 24 -6.20 13.10 -2.82
N CYS A 25 -5.38 12.18 -2.31
CA CYS A 25 -4.77 11.12 -3.14
C CYS A 25 -5.81 10.26 -3.84
N THR A 26 -6.95 10.00 -3.19
CA THR A 26 -8.06 9.23 -3.78
C THR A 26 -8.71 9.99 -4.93
N GLY A 27 -9.00 11.28 -4.74
CA GLY A 27 -9.46 12.14 -5.84
C GLY A 27 -8.44 12.19 -6.99
N LEU A 28 -7.15 12.24 -6.66
CA LEU A 28 -6.07 12.26 -7.64
C LEU A 28 -5.98 10.94 -8.42
N THR A 29 -6.21 9.79 -7.79
CA THR A 29 -6.26 8.50 -8.51
C THR A 29 -7.40 8.45 -9.51
N VAL A 30 -8.56 9.02 -9.18
CA VAL A 30 -9.70 9.11 -10.11
C VAL A 30 -9.41 10.09 -11.24
N ALA A 31 -8.81 11.24 -10.92
CA ALA A 31 -8.43 12.24 -11.92
C ALA A 31 -7.38 11.70 -12.90
N VAL A 32 -6.42 10.89 -12.44
CA VAL A 32 -5.42 10.25 -13.30
C VAL A 32 -6.08 9.32 -14.32
N THR A 33 -7.17 8.64 -13.96
CA THR A 33 -7.93 7.80 -14.90
C THR A 33 -8.52 8.60 -16.08
N TRP A 34 -8.70 9.92 -15.94
CA TRP A 34 -9.18 10.78 -17.02
C TRP A 34 -8.06 11.41 -17.86
N VAL A 35 -6.84 11.47 -17.32
CA VAL A 35 -5.71 12.16 -17.96
C VAL A 35 -4.80 11.19 -18.71
N THR A 36 -4.62 9.97 -18.20
CA THR A 36 -3.60 9.06 -18.73
C THR A 36 -3.91 7.59 -18.43
N ASP A 37 -3.78 6.74 -19.45
CA ASP A 37 -3.91 5.28 -19.32
C ASP A 37 -2.61 4.61 -18.81
N ASN A 38 -1.62 5.41 -18.39
CA ASN A 38 -0.36 4.90 -17.88
C ASN A 38 -0.54 4.27 -16.49
N ILE A 39 -0.62 2.94 -16.47
CA ILE A 39 -0.82 2.14 -15.25
C ILE A 39 0.22 2.42 -14.17
N TRP A 40 1.45 2.76 -14.58
CA TRP A 40 2.57 3.09 -13.69
C TRP A 40 2.29 4.32 -12.82
N VAL A 41 1.60 5.33 -13.37
CA VAL A 41 1.26 6.57 -12.64
C VAL A 41 0.21 6.26 -11.57
N GLY A 42 -0.84 5.52 -11.95
CA GLY A 42 -1.88 5.08 -11.01
C GLY A 42 -1.31 4.19 -9.90
N LEU A 43 -0.43 3.25 -10.26
CA LEU A 43 0.24 2.36 -9.30
C LEU A 43 1.16 3.14 -8.35
N GLY A 44 1.88 4.15 -8.85
CA GLY A 44 2.72 5.02 -8.02
C GLY A 44 1.92 5.79 -6.97
N ILE A 45 0.78 6.38 -7.35
CA ILE A 45 -0.10 7.08 -6.40
C ILE A 45 -0.74 6.10 -5.41
N ALA A 46 -1.10 4.90 -5.86
CA ALA A 46 -1.63 3.85 -5.00
C ALA A 46 -0.59 3.33 -3.99
N ALA A 47 0.68 3.22 -4.38
CA ALA A 47 1.77 2.88 -3.47
C ALA A 47 1.99 4.00 -2.44
N PHE A 48 1.95 5.26 -2.87
CA PHE A 48 2.10 6.41 -1.97
C PHE A 48 0.98 6.47 -0.91
N LYS A 49 -0.30 6.31 -1.30
CA LYS A 49 -1.41 6.31 -0.33
C LYS A 49 -1.27 5.16 0.68
N ALA A 50 -0.85 3.98 0.22
CA ALA A 50 -0.66 2.81 1.09
C ALA A 50 0.51 3.03 2.07
N GLY A 51 1.59 3.66 1.62
CA GLY A 51 2.69 4.07 2.48
C GLY A 51 2.28 5.08 3.55
N LEU A 52 1.46 6.07 3.21
CA LEU A 52 0.95 7.05 4.17
C LEU A 52 0.06 6.40 5.24
N VAL A 53 -0.77 5.42 4.85
CA VAL A 53 -1.56 4.60 5.77
C VAL A 53 -0.67 3.80 6.71
N ALA A 54 0.33 3.10 6.17
CA ALA A 54 1.23 2.27 6.95
C ALA A 54 2.03 3.10 7.97
N VAL A 55 2.58 4.24 7.57
CA VAL A 55 3.42 5.04 8.46
C VAL A 55 2.60 5.74 9.56
N ILE A 56 1.43 6.28 9.23
CA ILE A 56 0.69 7.17 10.13
C ILE A 56 -0.46 6.46 10.86
N PHE A 57 -1.31 5.72 10.14
CA PHE A 57 -2.50 5.08 10.75
C PHE A 57 -2.16 3.78 11.46
N MET A 58 -1.16 3.04 10.98
CA MET A 58 -0.70 1.83 11.67
C MET A 58 0.36 2.13 12.74
N HIS A 59 0.62 3.41 13.05
CA HIS A 59 1.58 3.85 14.06
C HIS A 59 2.98 3.20 13.95
N LEU A 60 3.39 2.78 12.75
CA LEU A 60 4.65 2.08 12.56
C LEU A 60 5.85 2.92 13.02
N ASN A 61 5.76 4.25 12.92
CA ASN A 61 6.86 5.16 13.22
C ASN A 61 7.36 5.12 14.68
N ASP A 62 6.54 4.67 15.63
CA ASP A 62 6.92 4.56 17.05
C ASP A 62 7.02 3.10 17.52
N GLU A 63 6.88 2.14 16.61
CA GLU A 63 6.86 0.72 16.93
C GLU A 63 8.22 0.02 16.81
N LYS A 64 8.29 -1.20 17.38
CA LYS A 64 9.50 -2.02 17.42
C LYS A 64 10.05 -2.26 16.00
N PRO A 65 11.39 -2.21 15.81
CA PRO A 65 12.03 -2.44 14.50
C PRO A 65 11.77 -3.83 13.91
N LEU A 66 11.26 -4.77 14.70
CA LEU A 66 10.84 -6.09 14.24
C LEU A 66 9.63 -6.02 13.28
N ILE A 67 8.69 -5.10 13.52
CA ILE A 67 7.45 -4.98 12.73
C ILE A 67 7.77 -4.50 11.31
N TYR A 68 8.67 -3.53 11.17
CA TYR A 68 9.19 -3.10 9.87
C TYR A 68 9.81 -4.24 9.06
N LYS A 69 10.60 -5.10 9.71
CA LYS A 69 11.24 -6.24 9.05
C LYS A 69 10.20 -7.24 8.55
N VAL A 70 9.25 -7.63 9.40
CA VAL A 70 8.18 -8.57 9.02
C VAL A 70 7.33 -7.98 7.89
N LEU A 71 6.96 -6.71 7.97
CA LEU A 71 6.16 -6.05 6.93
C LEU A 71 6.91 -6.04 5.60
N LEU A 72 8.21 -5.73 5.59
CA LEU A 72 9.05 -5.83 4.39
C LEU A 72 9.11 -7.25 3.83
N TYR A 73 9.27 -8.28 4.68
CA TYR A 73 9.25 -9.68 4.24
C TYR A 73 7.90 -10.07 3.63
N THR A 74 6.77 -9.61 4.20
CA THR A 74 5.44 -9.91 3.64
C THR A 74 5.25 -9.29 2.26
N VAL A 75 5.67 -8.04 2.05
CA VAL A 75 5.60 -7.36 0.75
C VAL A 75 6.50 -8.06 -0.26
N PHE A 76 7.72 -8.40 0.13
CA PHE A 76 8.66 -9.15 -0.73
C PHE A 76 8.05 -10.49 -1.17
N PHE A 77 7.50 -11.25 -0.23
CA PHE A 77 6.87 -12.54 -0.53
C PHE A 77 5.63 -12.38 -1.40
N ALA A 78 4.80 -11.36 -1.17
CA ALA A 78 3.63 -11.07 -1.98
C ALA A 78 4.00 -10.73 -3.43
N ILE A 79 5.03 -9.91 -3.65
CA ILE A 79 5.56 -9.60 -4.99
C ILE A 79 6.12 -10.86 -5.64
N GLY A 80 6.87 -11.69 -4.89
CA GLY A 80 7.39 -12.96 -5.37
C GLY A 80 6.28 -13.92 -5.81
N MET A 81 5.22 -14.07 -5.01
CA MET A 81 4.06 -14.89 -5.36
C MET A 81 3.33 -14.35 -6.59
N MET A 82 3.07 -13.04 -6.64
CA MET A 82 2.43 -12.41 -7.80
C MET A 82 3.25 -12.63 -9.08
N PHE A 83 4.59 -12.50 -8.99
CA PHE A 83 5.49 -12.76 -10.10
C PHE A 83 5.44 -14.23 -10.56
N LEU A 84 5.44 -15.19 -9.62
CA LEU A 84 5.31 -16.62 -9.95
C LEU A 84 3.96 -16.94 -10.59
N THR A 85 2.86 -16.34 -10.11
CA THR A 85 1.53 -16.51 -10.73
C THR A 85 1.51 -15.98 -12.16
N LEU A 86 2.08 -14.79 -12.39
CA LEU A 86 2.18 -14.22 -13.74
C LEU A 86 3.02 -15.09 -14.68
N LEU A 87 4.14 -15.63 -14.17
CA LEU A 87 4.99 -16.53 -14.95
C LEU A 87 4.25 -17.83 -15.31
N ALA A 88 3.51 -18.41 -14.36
CA ALA A 88 2.72 -19.63 -14.61
C ALA A 88 1.58 -19.41 -15.61
N MET A 89 1.03 -18.20 -15.70
CA MET A 89 0.06 -17.83 -16.73
C MET A 89 0.71 -17.62 -18.10
N TYR A 90 1.94 -17.12 -18.13
CA TYR A 90 2.68 -16.87 -19.37
C TYR A 90 3.25 -18.16 -19.98
N ASP A 91 3.75 -19.08 -19.15
CA ASP A 91 4.22 -20.40 -19.55
C ASP A 91 3.37 -21.50 -18.88
N PRO A 92 2.17 -21.79 -19.43
CA PRO A 92 1.30 -22.79 -18.86
C PRO A 92 1.91 -24.18 -19.04
N ILE A 93 1.98 -24.94 -17.94
CA ILE A 93 2.38 -26.35 -17.98
C ILE A 93 1.32 -27.14 -18.75
N ILE A 94 1.57 -27.39 -20.03
CA ILE A 94 0.69 -28.20 -20.87
C ILE A 94 0.89 -29.66 -20.48
N SER A 95 -0.06 -30.23 -19.73
CA SER A 95 -0.05 -31.66 -19.47
C SER A 95 -0.25 -32.42 -20.79
N PRO A 96 0.45 -33.55 -21.02
CA PRO A 96 0.28 -34.35 -22.23
C PRO A 96 -1.15 -34.90 -22.40
N PHE A 97 -1.98 -34.83 -21.35
CA PHE A 97 -3.39 -35.21 -21.35
C PHE A 97 -4.33 -34.13 -21.91
N ASN A 98 -3.91 -32.85 -21.99
CA ASN A 98 -4.72 -31.74 -22.50
C ASN A 98 -4.44 -31.38 -23.97
N ARG A 99 -3.79 -32.29 -24.72
CA ARG A 99 -3.44 -32.13 -26.13
C ARG A 99 -4.59 -32.68 -26.99
N LYS A 100 -5.46 -31.81 -27.50
CA LYS A 100 -6.27 -32.07 -28.71
C LYS A 100 -5.77 -31.19 -29.83
#